data_AF-A0AAX3TFU5-F1
#
_entry.id   AF-A0AAX3TFU5-F1
#
_cell.length_a   1.000
_cell.length_b   1.000
_cell.length_c   1.000
_cell.angle_alpha   90.00
_cell.angle_beta   90.00
_cell.angle_gamma   90.00
#
_symmetry.space_group_name_H-M   'P 1'
#
loop_
_entity.id
_entity.type
_entity.pdbx_description
1 polymer ?
#
loop_
_entity_poly.entity_id
_entity_poly.type
_entity_poly.pdbx_seq_one_letter_code
_entity_poly.pdbx_strand_id
1 'polypeptide(L)'
;MKKLLTFLSSFSLITTTSLFVISCKTNQNIQKSKENINIDEEYADPEHMPVDDPNATRTVSVEEVRKKQIKAEKIKRQATSEEKKKLENIFSEYENSFGTFHTYQDVVDQLLVYAKEQGIDELTLSKTVKKDEYLKEDKQGSQNNAVKLNLYATPMVFKPKKVLLNEVEEIYNGDQLIQIGYKLEPRIKSIEMKKVNEKTKKVPKHLPLKINSLNETFKKLESDRIDNLDQWDTKNIKYLTKTFNDAKAFNQDISSWNVSNVFDMTETFAGAEKFSKSLNSWDTSNVKDMNGLFWDAKEFNGDISKWNVKNVRDMSNMFSGAAKFNQDLNEWNTSNVVDMLGMFSEAVQFNGKISNWDVSNVADMERMFQDAKSFEQNLNSWKPLKITQITNFRKNAETKFTDDKLPQFSPEILKKVKSKL
;
A
#
# COMPACT_ATOMS: atom_id res chain seq x y z
N MET A 1 -60.29 46.33 17.64
CA MET A 1 -60.54 46.89 16.29
C MET A 1 -59.55 46.29 15.31
N LYS A 2 -60.06 45.73 14.20
CA LYS A 2 -59.37 45.31 12.96
C LYS A 2 -58.39 44.12 13.09
N LYS A 3 -58.87 42.89 12.80
CA LYS A 3 -58.90 42.15 11.50
C LYS A 3 -57.59 41.35 11.33
N LEU A 4 -57.55 40.05 11.02
CA LEU A 4 -58.39 39.29 10.09
C LEU A 4 -58.28 37.76 10.34
N LEU A 5 -59.43 37.08 10.31
CA LEU A 5 -59.68 35.65 10.03
C LEU A 5 -59.01 35.21 8.70
N THR A 6 -58.78 33.93 8.33
CA THR A 6 -59.54 32.69 8.53
C THR A 6 -58.72 31.46 8.10
N PHE A 7 -59.00 30.33 8.74
CA PHE A 7 -58.64 28.96 8.38
C PHE A 7 -59.64 28.36 7.37
N LEU A 8 -59.21 27.34 6.59
CA LEU A 8 -59.93 26.18 6.00
C LEU A 8 -59.30 25.83 4.63
N SER A 9 -58.46 24.81 4.54
CA SER A 9 -58.76 23.37 4.37
C SER A 9 -58.97 22.94 2.92
N SER A 10 -58.17 21.97 2.47
CA SER A 10 -58.59 20.70 1.83
C SER A 10 -57.74 20.26 0.62
N PHE A 11 -57.56 18.94 0.60
CA PHE A 11 -56.86 18.04 -0.32
C PHE A 11 -57.02 18.31 -1.83
N SER A 12 -55.98 18.00 -2.62
CA SER A 12 -56.11 17.15 -3.81
C SER A 12 -54.76 16.57 -4.27
N LEU A 13 -54.78 15.25 -4.53
CA LEU A 13 -53.82 14.49 -5.33
C LEU A 13 -53.86 15.01 -6.77
N ILE A 14 -52.71 15.23 -7.42
CA ILE A 14 -52.58 15.11 -8.88
C ILE A 14 -51.23 14.45 -9.20
N THR A 15 -51.34 13.21 -9.67
CA THR A 15 -50.38 12.51 -10.52
C THR A 15 -50.34 13.15 -11.89
N THR A 16 -49.16 13.47 -12.43
CA THR A 16 -48.96 13.48 -13.88
C THR A 16 -47.53 13.09 -14.25
N THR A 17 -47.44 11.93 -14.89
CA THR A 17 -46.40 11.52 -15.82
C THR A 17 -46.25 12.54 -16.94
N SER A 18 -45.04 13.04 -17.18
CA SER A 18 -44.69 13.69 -18.44
C SER A 18 -43.50 12.97 -19.06
N LEU A 19 -43.82 12.06 -19.97
CA LEU A 19 -42.91 11.56 -21.01
C LEU A 19 -42.53 12.73 -21.92
N PHE A 20 -41.26 13.12 -21.91
CA PHE A 20 -40.69 13.88 -23.02
C PHE A 20 -40.10 12.89 -24.02
N VAL A 21 -40.85 12.64 -25.09
CA VAL A 21 -40.33 12.06 -26.33
C VAL A 21 -39.71 13.22 -27.12
N ILE A 22 -38.38 13.23 -27.25
CA ILE A 22 -37.71 14.01 -28.30
C ILE A 22 -37.08 13.00 -29.25
N SER A 23 -37.69 12.94 -30.43
CA SER A 23 -37.14 12.36 -31.64
C SER A 23 -36.03 13.28 -32.17
N CYS A 24 -34.86 12.74 -32.51
CA CYS A 24 -34.27 12.89 -33.85
C CYS A 24 -32.98 12.09 -34.05
N LYS A 25 -33.04 11.26 -35.11
CA LYS A 25 -32.03 10.84 -36.08
C LYS A 25 -30.52 10.90 -35.74
N THR A 26 -29.94 9.72 -35.90
CA THR A 26 -28.54 9.34 -36.14
C THR A 26 -27.86 10.17 -37.23
N ASN A 27 -26.58 10.54 -37.02
CA ASN A 27 -25.58 10.34 -38.06
C ASN A 27 -24.13 10.20 -37.53
N GLN A 28 -23.37 9.46 -38.33
CA GLN A 28 -22.06 8.85 -38.11
C GLN A 28 -20.89 9.83 -37.92
N ASN A 29 -19.94 9.51 -37.03
CA ASN A 29 -18.56 9.10 -37.32
C ASN A 29 -17.65 9.38 -36.11
N ILE A 30 -17.09 8.31 -35.52
CA ILE A 30 -16.02 8.39 -34.54
C ILE A 30 -14.70 8.21 -35.30
N GLN A 31 -13.96 9.29 -35.51
CA GLN A 31 -12.52 9.23 -35.70
C GLN A 31 -11.86 9.58 -34.36
N LYS A 32 -11.19 8.58 -33.76
CA LYS A 32 -10.26 8.79 -32.65
C LYS A 32 -8.96 9.35 -33.21
N SER A 33 -8.66 10.61 -32.93
CA SER A 33 -7.28 11.11 -32.91
C SER A 33 -6.88 11.37 -31.46
N LYS A 34 -5.92 10.58 -31.00
CA LYS A 34 -5.13 10.83 -29.80
C LYS A 34 -4.21 11.99 -30.12
N GLU A 35 -4.21 13.05 -29.31
CA GLU A 35 -3.03 13.88 -29.15
C GLU A 35 -2.77 14.11 -27.65
N ASN A 36 -1.57 13.70 -27.26
CA ASN A 36 -0.96 13.94 -25.98
C ASN A 36 -0.62 15.42 -25.87
N ILE A 37 -0.89 16.04 -24.72
CA ILE A 37 -0.22 17.29 -24.36
C ILE A 37 0.59 17.04 -23.10
N ASN A 38 1.88 17.27 -23.30
CA ASN A 38 3.00 17.19 -22.39
C ASN A 38 2.87 18.28 -21.31
N ILE A 39 3.14 17.94 -20.05
CA ILE A 39 3.18 18.89 -18.94
C ILE A 39 4.65 19.04 -18.58
N ASP A 40 5.23 20.18 -18.93
CA ASP A 40 6.47 20.67 -18.33
C ASP A 40 6.21 22.06 -17.72
N GLU A 41 6.95 22.33 -16.65
CA GLU A 41 6.75 23.31 -15.59
C GLU A 41 6.92 24.79 -15.98
N GLU A 42 6.60 25.65 -15.00
CA GLU A 42 7.10 27.02 -14.74
C GLU A 42 6.22 28.25 -15.08
N TYR A 43 5.89 28.98 -14.00
CA TYR A 43 5.46 30.37 -13.86
C TYR A 43 4.27 30.87 -14.71
N ALA A 44 3.07 30.79 -14.12
CA ALA A 44 1.90 31.51 -14.61
C ALA A 44 2.01 33.03 -14.33
N ASP A 45 2.20 33.78 -15.41
CA ASP A 45 1.97 35.22 -15.57
C ASP A 45 0.49 35.58 -15.21
N PRO A 46 0.21 36.61 -14.38
CA PRO A 46 -1.16 36.93 -13.95
C PRO A 46 -2.10 37.46 -15.04
N GLU A 47 -1.66 37.65 -16.29
CA GLU A 47 -2.48 38.29 -17.33
C GLU A 47 -3.10 37.34 -18.38
N HIS A 48 -3.06 36.01 -18.20
CA HIS A 48 -3.84 35.06 -19.00
C HIS A 48 -4.59 34.05 -18.12
N MET A 49 -5.65 34.52 -17.46
CA MET A 49 -6.65 33.60 -16.87
C MET A 49 -7.42 32.90 -18.01
N PRO A 50 -7.62 31.57 -17.98
CA PRO A 50 -8.59 30.94 -18.86
C PRO A 50 -9.96 31.53 -18.53
N VAL A 51 -10.58 32.16 -19.53
CA VAL A 51 -11.96 32.63 -19.46
C VAL A 51 -12.83 31.39 -19.25
N ASP A 52 -13.50 31.30 -18.11
CA ASP A 52 -14.53 30.29 -17.87
C ASP A 52 -15.53 30.31 -19.04
N ASP A 53 -15.61 29.23 -19.81
CA ASP A 53 -16.64 29.08 -20.84
C ASP A 53 -18.01 28.99 -20.16
N PRO A 54 -18.89 30.00 -20.30
CA PRO A 54 -20.21 29.99 -19.66
C PRO A 54 -21.15 28.92 -20.25
N ASN A 55 -20.75 28.19 -21.30
CA ASN A 55 -21.49 27.09 -21.92
C ASN A 55 -20.92 25.69 -21.63
N ALA A 56 -19.90 25.55 -20.77
CA ALA A 56 -19.39 24.23 -20.36
C ALA A 56 -20.46 23.45 -19.57
N THR A 57 -21.28 22.67 -20.28
CA THR A 57 -22.30 21.83 -19.65
C THR A 57 -21.60 20.63 -19.00
N ARG A 58 -21.55 20.61 -17.66
CA ARG A 58 -21.18 19.41 -16.90
C ARG A 58 -22.22 18.32 -17.17
N THR A 59 -21.98 17.46 -18.15
CA THR A 59 -22.77 16.24 -18.34
C THR A 59 -22.44 15.25 -17.24
N VAL A 60 -23.19 15.30 -16.13
CA VAL A 60 -23.21 14.19 -15.16
C VAL A 60 -23.84 13.00 -15.87
N SER A 61 -23.17 11.84 -15.87
CA SER A 61 -23.72 10.68 -16.57
C SER A 61 -25.04 10.25 -15.93
N VAL A 62 -26.03 9.87 -16.73
CA VAL A 62 -27.33 9.35 -16.24
C VAL A 62 -27.12 8.20 -15.24
N GLU A 63 -26.07 7.41 -15.46
CA GLU A 63 -25.67 6.31 -14.58
C GLU A 63 -25.19 6.78 -13.20
N GLU A 64 -24.41 7.87 -13.11
CA GLU A 64 -24.02 8.44 -11.82
C GLU A 64 -25.21 9.01 -11.05
N VAL A 65 -26.14 9.66 -11.74
CA VAL A 65 -27.39 10.16 -11.12
C VAL A 65 -28.21 9.00 -10.58
N ARG A 66 -28.37 7.93 -11.37
CA ARG A 66 -29.09 6.72 -10.96
C ARG A 66 -28.45 6.05 -9.76
N LYS A 67 -27.11 5.90 -9.74
CA LYS A 67 -26.37 5.34 -8.60
C LYS A 67 -26.57 6.17 -7.33
N LYS A 68 -26.52 7.51 -7.44
CA LYS A 68 -26.78 8.42 -6.31
C LYS A 68 -28.21 8.28 -5.80
N GLN A 69 -29.18 8.14 -6.68
CA GLN A 69 -30.58 7.96 -6.31
C GLN A 69 -30.81 6.62 -5.60
N ILE A 70 -30.29 5.52 -6.14
CA ILE A 70 -30.37 4.19 -5.51
C ILE A 70 -29.73 4.21 -4.12
N LYS A 71 -28.56 4.83 -3.97
CA LYS A 71 -27.91 4.98 -2.66
C LYS A 71 -28.79 5.79 -1.69
N ALA A 72 -29.36 6.91 -2.16
CA ALA A 72 -30.23 7.74 -1.34
C ALA A 72 -31.53 7.03 -0.92
N GLU A 73 -32.11 6.19 -1.77
CA GLU A 73 -33.28 5.37 -1.46
C GLU A 73 -32.91 4.25 -0.47
N LYS A 74 -31.76 3.62 -0.66
CA LYS A 74 -31.25 2.58 0.24
C LYS A 74 -31.01 3.09 1.66
N ILE A 75 -30.45 4.28 1.80
CA ILE A 75 -30.23 4.91 3.11
C ILE A 75 -31.54 5.18 3.86
N LYS A 76 -32.68 5.32 3.15
CA LYS A 76 -33.98 5.67 3.76
C LYS A 76 -34.77 4.48 4.31
N ARG A 77 -34.41 3.24 3.95
CA ARG A 77 -35.17 2.06 4.46
C ARG A 77 -34.82 1.75 5.91
N GLN A 78 -35.73 1.08 6.60
CA GLN A 78 -35.43 0.51 7.92
C GLN A 78 -34.64 -0.79 7.79
N ALA A 79 -33.74 -1.04 8.74
CA ALA A 79 -33.05 -2.31 8.89
C ALA A 79 -34.02 -3.39 9.37
N THR A 80 -33.90 -4.58 8.81
CA THR A 80 -34.62 -5.77 9.28
C THR A 80 -34.07 -6.24 10.63
N SER A 81 -34.84 -7.04 11.38
CA SER A 81 -34.36 -7.61 12.66
C SER A 81 -33.11 -8.48 12.50
N GLU A 82 -33.00 -9.19 11.37
CA GLU A 82 -31.83 -10.02 11.06
C GLU A 82 -30.58 -9.18 10.80
N GLU A 83 -30.70 -8.08 10.06
CA GLU A 83 -29.57 -7.16 9.83
C GLU A 83 -29.10 -6.49 11.13
N LYS A 84 -30.02 -6.14 12.03
CA LYS A 84 -29.68 -5.59 13.35
C LYS A 84 -28.89 -6.60 14.17
N LYS A 85 -29.37 -7.85 14.24
CA LYS A 85 -28.71 -8.93 14.98
C LYS A 85 -27.31 -9.23 14.45
N LYS A 86 -27.16 -9.27 13.12
CA LYS A 86 -25.83 -9.42 12.48
C LYS A 86 -24.87 -8.32 12.90
N LEU A 87 -25.32 -7.07 12.91
CA LEU A 87 -24.50 -5.93 13.33
C LEU A 87 -24.17 -5.96 14.82
N GLU A 88 -25.12 -6.36 15.68
CA GLU A 88 -24.89 -6.53 17.12
C GLU A 88 -23.86 -7.62 17.42
N ASN A 89 -23.86 -8.73 16.66
CA ASN A 89 -22.81 -9.75 16.78
C ASN A 89 -21.42 -9.18 16.41
N ILE A 90 -21.33 -8.39 15.34
CA ILE A 90 -20.09 -7.69 14.95
C ILE A 90 -19.65 -6.75 16.08
N PHE A 91 -20.57 -6.02 16.71
CA PHE A 91 -20.24 -5.15 17.83
C PHE A 91 -19.61 -5.93 18.98
N SER A 92 -20.18 -7.08 19.35
CA SER A 92 -19.61 -7.93 20.41
C SER A 92 -18.25 -8.51 20.04
N GLU A 93 -18.04 -8.90 18.78
CA GLU A 93 -16.77 -9.47 18.32
C GLU A 93 -15.62 -8.45 18.35
N TYR A 94 -15.90 -7.20 17.96
CA TYR A 94 -14.88 -6.14 17.79
C TYR A 94 -14.93 -5.06 18.89
N GLU A 95 -15.51 -5.36 20.06
CA GLU A 95 -15.66 -4.41 21.16
C GLU A 95 -14.32 -3.91 21.76
N ASN A 96 -13.22 -4.63 21.51
CA ASN A 96 -11.87 -4.30 22.01
C ASN A 96 -10.91 -3.84 20.90
N SER A 97 -11.40 -3.57 19.69
CA SER A 97 -10.55 -3.39 18.51
C SER A 97 -10.15 -1.95 18.21
N PHE A 98 -10.34 -1.01 19.16
CA PHE A 98 -10.14 0.43 18.95
C PHE A 98 -9.35 1.10 20.08
N GLY A 99 -8.38 1.95 19.71
CA GLY A 99 -7.58 2.79 20.62
C GLY A 99 -7.86 4.29 20.45
N THR A 100 -7.28 5.14 21.32
CA THR A 100 -7.55 6.60 21.37
C THR A 100 -7.24 7.37 20.09
N PHE A 101 -6.44 6.82 19.18
CA PHE A 101 -6.12 7.42 17.88
C PHE A 101 -7.19 7.19 16.81
N HIS A 102 -8.26 6.48 17.14
CA HIS A 102 -9.44 6.37 16.28
C HIS A 102 -10.39 7.52 16.54
N THR A 103 -10.94 8.06 15.46
CA THR A 103 -12.12 8.92 15.49
C THR A 103 -13.39 8.07 15.50
N TYR A 104 -14.54 8.67 15.84
CA TYR A 104 -15.82 8.00 15.69
C TYR A 104 -16.11 7.56 14.25
N GLN A 105 -15.63 8.31 13.25
CA GLN A 105 -15.76 7.87 11.87
C GLN A 105 -14.89 6.65 11.57
N ASP A 106 -13.65 6.62 12.05
CA ASP A 106 -12.76 5.46 11.84
C ASP A 106 -13.42 4.17 12.36
N VAL A 107 -14.11 4.25 13.49
CA VAL A 107 -14.87 3.13 14.07
C VAL A 107 -16.00 2.69 13.12
N VAL A 108 -16.81 3.62 12.62
CA VAL A 108 -17.92 3.29 11.69
C VAL A 108 -17.39 2.69 10.39
N ASP A 109 -16.32 3.26 9.83
CA ASP A 109 -15.71 2.80 8.59
C ASP A 109 -15.15 1.39 8.74
N GLN A 110 -14.49 1.09 9.87
CA GLN A 110 -13.99 -0.24 10.17
C GLN A 110 -15.12 -1.26 10.39
N LEU A 111 -16.16 -0.90 11.14
CA LEU A 111 -17.33 -1.78 11.34
C LEU A 111 -18.03 -2.09 10.02
N LEU A 112 -18.06 -1.14 9.07
CA LEU A 112 -18.63 -1.35 7.75
C LEU A 112 -17.84 -2.39 6.93
N VAL A 113 -16.53 -2.51 7.11
CA VAL A 113 -15.73 -3.57 6.48
C VAL A 113 -16.25 -4.95 6.91
N TYR A 114 -16.41 -5.17 8.22
CA TYR A 114 -16.94 -6.42 8.76
C TYR A 114 -18.40 -6.66 8.38
N ALA A 115 -19.22 -5.59 8.39
CA ALA A 115 -20.64 -5.68 8.06
C ALA A 115 -20.90 -6.09 6.62
N LYS A 116 -20.04 -5.68 5.68
CA LYS A 116 -20.15 -6.06 4.25
C LYS A 116 -20.06 -7.56 4.03
N GLU A 117 -19.26 -8.28 4.82
CA GLU A 117 -19.22 -9.75 4.75
C GLU A 117 -20.55 -10.41 5.12
N GLN A 118 -21.33 -9.74 5.96
CA GLN A 118 -22.63 -10.22 6.42
C GLN A 118 -23.81 -9.75 5.54
N GLY A 119 -23.50 -9.11 4.41
CA GLY A 119 -24.47 -8.57 3.44
C GLY A 119 -25.00 -7.18 3.82
N ILE A 120 -24.37 -6.47 4.76
CA ILE A 120 -24.72 -5.10 5.16
C ILE A 120 -23.73 -4.14 4.50
N ASP A 121 -24.19 -3.35 3.55
CA ASP A 121 -23.31 -2.49 2.75
C ASP A 121 -23.44 -0.99 3.05
N GLU A 122 -24.26 -0.61 4.03
CA GLU A 122 -24.44 0.78 4.44
C GLU A 122 -24.47 0.91 5.97
N LEU A 123 -23.49 1.63 6.51
CA LEU A 123 -23.43 2.12 7.88
C LEU A 123 -22.97 3.57 7.83
N THR A 124 -23.66 4.47 8.51
CA THR A 124 -23.32 5.90 8.53
C THR A 124 -23.19 6.44 9.94
N LEU A 125 -22.22 7.31 10.19
CA LEU A 125 -22.13 8.01 11.47
C LEU A 125 -23.37 8.90 11.66
N SER A 126 -23.94 8.93 12.86
CA SER A 126 -25.07 9.81 13.15
C SER A 126 -24.66 11.27 13.02
N LYS A 127 -25.54 12.09 12.41
CA LYS A 127 -25.34 13.55 12.26
C LYS A 127 -25.19 14.29 13.59
N THR A 128 -25.57 13.67 14.70
CA THR A 128 -25.46 14.23 16.05
C THR A 128 -24.05 14.09 16.64
N VAL A 129 -23.12 13.43 15.95
CA VAL A 129 -21.76 13.14 16.44
C VAL A 129 -20.74 13.87 15.58
N LYS A 130 -19.71 14.45 16.21
CA LYS A 130 -18.60 15.08 15.49
C LYS A 130 -17.72 13.99 14.87
N LYS A 131 -17.59 14.03 13.55
CA LYS A 131 -16.85 13.04 12.76
C LYS A 131 -15.42 12.81 13.26
N ASP A 132 -14.71 13.91 13.51
CA ASP A 132 -13.27 13.92 13.80
C ASP A 132 -12.97 13.91 15.31
N GLU A 133 -13.98 13.64 16.15
CA GLU A 133 -13.77 13.46 17.59
C GLU A 133 -13.12 12.09 17.86
N TYR A 134 -12.01 12.13 18.58
CA TYR A 134 -11.24 10.95 18.96
C TYR A 134 -11.88 10.23 20.14
N LEU A 135 -11.70 8.90 20.17
CA LEU A 135 -12.04 8.09 21.33
C LEU A 135 -11.21 8.52 22.55
N LYS A 136 -11.84 8.52 23.71
CA LYS A 136 -11.20 8.83 25.00
C LYS A 136 -10.72 7.54 25.64
N GLU A 137 -9.60 7.62 26.35
CA GLU A 137 -9.09 6.46 27.08
C GLU A 137 -10.13 5.95 28.08
N ASP A 138 -10.37 4.64 28.06
CA ASP A 138 -11.32 3.96 28.92
C ASP A 138 -10.85 2.52 29.16
N LYS A 139 -10.25 2.29 30.34
CA LYS A 139 -9.66 1.00 30.71
C LYS A 139 -10.65 0.01 31.30
N GLN A 140 -11.80 0.50 31.76
CA GLN A 140 -12.75 -0.27 32.57
C GLN A 140 -14.14 -0.40 31.92
N GLY A 141 -14.36 0.22 30.75
CA GLY A 141 -15.61 0.13 30.00
C GLY A 141 -16.71 0.98 30.62
N SER A 142 -16.65 2.28 30.38
CA SER A 142 -17.65 3.27 30.78
C SER A 142 -18.30 3.94 29.55
N GLN A 143 -19.38 4.70 29.78
CA GLN A 143 -20.26 5.26 28.73
C GLN A 143 -19.60 6.30 27.80
N ASN A 144 -18.30 6.57 27.93
CA ASN A 144 -17.64 7.74 27.36
C ASN A 144 -17.40 7.68 25.84
N ASN A 145 -17.46 6.48 25.23
CA ASN A 145 -17.15 6.26 23.82
C ASN A 145 -18.35 5.73 23.01
N ALA A 146 -19.58 6.17 23.33
CA ALA A 146 -20.77 5.71 22.62
C ALA A 146 -20.83 6.24 21.17
N VAL A 147 -20.54 5.35 20.21
CA VAL A 147 -20.56 5.65 18.78
C VAL A 147 -21.98 5.47 18.25
N LYS A 148 -22.68 6.58 18.06
CA LYS A 148 -24.03 6.59 17.46
C LYS A 148 -23.93 6.54 15.94
N LEU A 149 -24.53 5.53 15.34
CA LEU A 149 -24.51 5.29 13.90
C LEU A 149 -25.90 4.87 13.41
N ASN A 150 -26.08 4.84 12.09
CA ASN A 150 -27.30 4.35 11.47
C ASN A 150 -26.99 3.16 10.55
N LEU A 151 -27.71 2.07 10.76
CA LEU A 151 -27.86 0.98 9.82
C LEU A 151 -29.04 1.32 8.91
N TYR A 152 -28.75 1.81 7.70
CA TYR A 152 -29.72 2.50 6.85
C TYR A 152 -30.40 3.66 7.62
N ALA A 153 -31.73 3.66 7.78
CA ALA A 153 -32.47 4.64 8.58
C ALA A 153 -32.72 4.19 10.04
N THR A 154 -32.14 3.08 10.49
CA THR A 154 -32.29 2.58 11.87
C THR A 154 -31.10 3.03 12.73
N PRO A 155 -31.33 3.83 13.79
CA PRO A 155 -30.28 4.19 14.73
C PRO A 155 -29.76 2.99 15.53
N MET A 156 -28.45 2.90 15.69
CA MET A 156 -27.73 1.89 16.46
C MET A 156 -26.65 2.58 17.32
N VAL A 157 -26.18 1.89 18.36
CA VAL A 157 -25.10 2.39 19.22
C VAL A 157 -24.08 1.30 19.42
N PHE A 158 -22.84 1.57 19.00
CA PHE A 158 -21.68 0.75 19.35
C PHE A 158 -20.95 1.37 20.54
N LYS A 159 -20.48 0.54 21.46
CA LYS A 159 -19.70 0.97 22.63
C LYS A 159 -18.47 0.08 22.73
N PRO A 160 -17.27 0.61 22.42
CA PRO A 160 -16.04 -0.10 22.73
C PRO A 160 -15.98 -0.42 24.22
N LYS A 161 -15.61 -1.65 24.56
CA LYS A 161 -15.47 -2.10 25.94
C LYS A 161 -14.18 -1.60 26.58
N LYS A 162 -13.12 -1.49 25.79
CA LYS A 162 -11.82 -1.01 26.23
C LYS A 162 -11.21 -0.14 25.14
N VAL A 163 -10.75 1.05 25.52
CA VAL A 163 -10.03 1.98 24.66
C VAL A 163 -8.72 2.36 25.35
N LEU A 164 -7.62 1.84 24.82
CA LEU A 164 -6.29 2.13 25.36
C LEU A 164 -5.66 3.34 24.69
N LEU A 165 -4.83 4.05 25.45
CA LEU A 165 -4.02 5.14 24.94
C LEU A 165 -3.05 4.61 23.89
N ASN A 166 -3.19 5.09 22.65
CA ASN A 166 -2.25 4.85 21.55
C ASN A 166 -2.04 3.39 21.14
N GLU A 167 -2.93 2.47 21.56
CA GLU A 167 -2.74 1.04 21.37
C GLU A 167 -4.06 0.28 21.25
N VAL A 168 -3.99 -0.87 20.59
CA VAL A 168 -4.98 -1.95 20.58
C VAL A 168 -4.25 -3.24 20.93
N GLU A 169 -4.81 -4.02 21.84
CA GLU A 169 -4.26 -5.31 22.27
C GLU A 169 -4.53 -6.40 21.23
N GLU A 170 -3.56 -7.28 21.06
CA GLU A 170 -3.69 -8.51 20.31
C GLU A 170 -4.33 -9.59 21.18
N ILE A 171 -5.13 -10.47 20.56
CA ILE A 171 -5.75 -11.61 21.25
C ILE A 171 -5.46 -12.86 20.43
N TYR A 172 -4.96 -13.89 21.11
CA TYR A 172 -4.66 -15.19 20.52
C TYR A 172 -5.56 -16.30 21.06
N ASN A 173 -5.78 -17.30 20.23
CA ASN A 173 -6.25 -18.63 20.63
C ASN A 173 -5.30 -19.67 20.04
N GLY A 174 -4.35 -20.15 20.83
CA GLY A 174 -3.26 -21.01 20.34
C GLY A 174 -2.36 -20.28 19.34
N ASP A 175 -2.23 -20.83 18.13
CA ASP A 175 -1.46 -20.26 17.02
C ASP A 175 -2.27 -19.34 16.09
N GLN A 176 -3.50 -19.00 16.47
CA GLN A 176 -4.38 -18.12 15.70
C GLN A 176 -4.46 -16.75 16.35
N LEU A 177 -4.09 -15.71 15.60
CA LEU A 177 -4.36 -14.33 15.97
C LEU A 177 -5.83 -14.04 15.69
N ILE A 178 -6.60 -13.78 16.74
CA ILE A 178 -8.05 -13.53 16.67
C ILE A 178 -8.33 -12.02 16.58
N GLN A 179 -7.57 -11.20 17.30
CA GLN A 179 -7.61 -9.74 17.19
C GLN A 179 -6.22 -9.21 16.88
N ILE A 180 -6.08 -8.42 15.81
CA ILE A 180 -4.82 -7.75 15.47
C ILE A 180 -4.57 -6.64 16.50
N GLY A 181 -3.41 -6.70 17.15
CA GLY A 181 -2.89 -5.62 17.98
C GLY A 181 -2.03 -4.66 17.18
N TYR A 182 -2.16 -3.37 17.45
CA TYR A 182 -1.46 -2.30 16.73
C TYR A 182 -1.34 -1.06 17.60
N LYS A 183 -0.35 -0.21 17.32
CA LYS A 183 -0.03 0.95 18.16
C LYS A 183 0.39 2.16 17.32
N LEU A 184 0.21 3.36 17.86
CA LEU A 184 0.70 4.60 17.28
C LEU A 184 2.21 4.74 17.60
N GLU A 185 3.06 4.81 16.58
CA GLU A 185 4.46 5.24 16.72
C GLU A 185 4.52 6.77 16.54
N PRO A 186 4.74 7.53 17.63
CA PRO A 186 4.55 8.98 17.61
C PRO A 186 5.60 9.72 16.78
N ARG A 187 6.80 9.16 16.58
CA ARG A 187 7.89 9.85 15.88
C ARG A 187 7.59 10.08 14.41
N ILE A 188 7.07 9.05 13.74
CA ILE A 188 6.70 9.10 12.32
C ILE A 188 5.18 9.15 12.11
N LYS A 189 4.40 9.17 13.22
CA LYS A 189 2.92 9.18 13.23
C LYS A 189 2.33 8.02 12.41
N SER A 190 3.02 6.88 12.41
CA SER A 190 2.54 5.64 11.80
C SER A 190 1.70 4.85 12.81
N ILE A 191 0.82 4.01 12.30
CA ILE A 191 0.05 3.05 13.08
C ILE A 191 0.56 1.67 12.70
N GLU A 192 1.36 1.10 13.60
CA GLU A 192 2.14 -0.10 13.37
C GLU A 192 1.42 -1.31 13.91
N MET A 193 1.28 -2.34 13.06
CA MET A 193 0.87 -3.66 13.53
C MET A 193 1.94 -4.22 14.45
N LYS A 194 1.54 -4.77 15.60
CA LYS A 194 2.48 -5.44 16.50
C LYS A 194 3.04 -6.71 15.87
N LYS A 195 4.28 -7.03 16.21
CA LYS A 195 4.90 -8.31 15.84
C LYS A 195 4.01 -9.46 16.31
N VAL A 196 3.73 -10.40 15.41
CA VAL A 196 2.97 -11.60 15.74
C VAL A 196 3.84 -12.64 16.44
N ASN A 197 3.21 -13.59 17.14
CA ASN A 197 3.91 -14.75 17.67
C ASN A 197 4.57 -15.51 16.51
N GLU A 198 5.81 -15.97 16.69
CA GLU A 198 6.60 -16.62 15.63
C GLU A 198 5.92 -17.88 15.07
N LYS A 199 5.04 -18.51 15.86
CA LYS A 199 4.26 -19.71 15.51
C LYS A 199 2.89 -19.42 14.90
N THR A 200 2.57 -18.16 14.61
CA THR A 200 1.25 -17.77 14.09
C THR A 200 0.98 -18.47 12.77
N LYS A 201 -0.20 -19.10 12.65
CA LYS A 201 -0.65 -19.80 11.43
C LYS A 201 -1.87 -19.18 10.79
N LYS A 202 -2.57 -18.29 11.50
CA LYS A 202 -3.79 -17.66 11.00
C LYS A 202 -3.94 -16.27 11.57
N VAL A 203 -4.39 -15.35 10.73
CA VAL A 203 -4.73 -13.98 11.11
C VAL A 203 -6.20 -13.69 10.75
N PRO A 204 -6.79 -12.60 11.26
CA PRO A 204 -8.10 -12.15 10.82
C PRO A 204 -8.11 -11.82 9.32
N LYS A 205 -9.27 -11.97 8.68
CA LYS A 205 -9.41 -11.74 7.23
C LYS A 205 -9.16 -10.30 6.80
N HIS A 206 -9.49 -9.36 7.67
CA HIS A 206 -9.32 -7.93 7.39
C HIS A 206 -8.18 -7.37 8.22
N LEU A 207 -7.31 -6.64 7.54
CA LEU A 207 -6.36 -5.74 8.18
C LEU A 207 -7.11 -4.47 8.62
N PRO A 208 -6.98 -4.02 9.88
CA PRO A 208 -7.55 -2.76 10.33
C PRO A 208 -7.13 -1.57 9.45
N LEU A 209 -8.11 -0.78 9.01
CA LEU A 209 -7.95 0.31 8.04
C LEU A 209 -6.93 1.36 8.47
N LYS A 210 -6.74 1.56 9.77
CA LYS A 210 -5.81 2.56 10.31
C LYS A 210 -4.35 2.12 10.24
N ILE A 211 -4.08 0.81 10.15
CA ILE A 211 -2.71 0.30 10.07
C ILE A 211 -2.10 0.78 8.74
N ASN A 212 -0.91 1.37 8.86
CA ASN A 212 -0.14 1.84 7.71
C ASN A 212 1.34 1.39 7.76
N SER A 213 1.70 0.57 8.73
CA SER A 213 3.03 0.00 8.89
C SER A 213 2.93 -1.46 9.30
N LEU A 214 3.63 -2.32 8.55
CA LEU A 214 3.85 -3.73 8.89
C LEU A 214 5.30 -3.97 9.33
N ASN A 215 5.92 -2.95 9.90
CA ASN A 215 7.31 -3.03 10.34
C ASN A 215 7.48 -4.18 11.34
N GLU A 216 8.45 -5.06 11.05
CA GLU A 216 8.80 -6.23 11.86
C GLU A 216 7.64 -7.19 12.19
N THR A 217 6.48 -7.07 11.52
CA THR A 217 5.25 -7.75 11.92
C THR A 217 5.39 -9.28 11.90
N PHE A 218 6.06 -9.84 10.90
CA PHE A 218 6.29 -11.28 10.73
C PHE A 218 7.77 -11.66 10.84
N LYS A 219 8.57 -10.82 11.52
CA LYS A 219 10.00 -11.07 11.72
C LYS A 219 10.20 -12.37 12.50
N LYS A 220 11.02 -13.28 11.97
CA LYS A 220 11.29 -14.63 12.50
C LYS A 220 10.08 -15.57 12.51
N LEU A 221 9.10 -15.35 11.65
CA LEU A 221 7.97 -16.28 11.51
C LEU A 221 8.48 -17.68 11.14
N GLU A 222 8.02 -18.69 11.90
CA GLU A 222 8.37 -20.10 11.73
C GLU A 222 7.50 -20.79 10.65
N SER A 223 6.28 -20.29 10.44
CA SER A 223 5.34 -20.82 9.46
C SER A 223 5.72 -20.44 8.03
N ASP A 224 5.55 -21.37 7.09
CA ASP A 224 5.72 -21.12 5.66
C ASP A 224 4.56 -20.32 5.04
N ARG A 225 3.38 -20.40 5.69
CA ARG A 225 2.11 -19.78 5.31
C ARG A 225 1.33 -19.33 6.54
N ILE A 226 0.56 -18.25 6.36
CA ILE A 226 -0.44 -17.75 7.30
C ILE A 226 -1.80 -17.71 6.60
N ASP A 227 -2.78 -18.39 7.17
CA ASP A 227 -4.16 -18.35 6.69
C ASP A 227 -4.76 -16.94 6.78
N ASN A 228 -5.45 -16.56 5.72
CA ASN A 228 -6.07 -15.26 5.45
C ASN A 228 -5.14 -14.08 5.14
N LEU A 229 -3.82 -14.27 5.18
CA LEU A 229 -2.86 -13.17 4.89
C LEU A 229 -3.01 -12.62 3.46
N ASP A 230 -3.38 -13.49 2.53
CA ASP A 230 -3.64 -13.19 1.12
C ASP A 230 -4.91 -12.35 0.88
N GLN A 231 -5.79 -12.25 1.89
CA GLN A 231 -7.06 -11.53 1.83
C GLN A 231 -6.95 -10.07 2.30
N TRP A 232 -5.80 -9.66 2.85
CA TRP A 232 -5.63 -8.32 3.38
C TRP A 232 -5.66 -7.24 2.28
N ASP A 233 -6.48 -6.20 2.49
CA ASP A 233 -6.37 -4.95 1.73
C ASP A 233 -5.21 -4.12 2.29
N THR A 234 -4.05 -4.20 1.63
CA THR A 234 -2.82 -3.52 2.06
C THR A 234 -2.66 -2.11 1.49
N LYS A 235 -3.69 -1.53 0.84
CA LYS A 235 -3.55 -0.22 0.18
C LYS A 235 -3.10 0.92 1.11
N ASN A 236 -3.33 0.79 2.41
CA ASN A 236 -2.96 1.82 3.39
C ASN A 236 -1.52 1.67 3.89
N ILE A 237 -0.84 0.57 3.57
CA ILE A 237 0.52 0.29 4.01
C ILE A 237 1.52 1.21 3.31
N LYS A 238 2.42 1.77 4.12
CA LYS A 238 3.48 2.70 3.74
C LYS A 238 4.87 2.17 4.05
N TYR A 239 4.98 1.33 5.09
CA TYR A 239 6.24 0.79 5.61
C TYR A 239 6.19 -0.73 5.68
N LEU A 240 7.20 -1.37 5.10
CA LEU A 240 7.43 -2.82 5.12
C LEU A 240 8.80 -3.16 5.72
N THR A 241 9.35 -2.29 6.57
CA THR A 241 10.68 -2.45 7.14
C THR A 241 10.78 -3.77 7.91
N LYS A 242 11.65 -4.68 7.49
CA LYS A 242 11.90 -5.97 8.14
C LYS A 242 10.64 -6.84 8.35
N THR A 243 9.58 -6.67 7.56
CA THR A 243 8.29 -7.35 7.78
C THR A 243 8.43 -8.87 7.88
N PHE A 244 9.19 -9.52 6.99
CA PHE A 244 9.47 -10.97 6.99
C PHE A 244 10.96 -11.26 7.27
N ASN A 245 11.67 -10.34 7.95
CA ASN A 245 13.08 -10.53 8.25
C ASN A 245 13.29 -11.81 9.07
N ASP A 246 14.26 -12.65 8.68
CA ASP A 246 14.54 -13.97 9.25
C ASP A 246 13.33 -14.95 9.27
N ALA A 247 12.28 -14.72 8.49
CA ALA A 247 11.16 -15.66 8.32
C ALA A 247 11.57 -16.81 7.39
N LYS A 248 12.52 -17.64 7.85
CA LYS A 248 13.29 -18.57 7.01
C LYS A 248 12.43 -19.53 6.19
N ALA A 249 11.29 -19.97 6.74
CA ALA A 249 10.39 -20.92 6.09
C ALA A 249 9.35 -20.24 5.18
N PHE A 250 9.11 -18.94 5.34
CA PHE A 250 8.04 -18.21 4.67
C PHE A 250 8.17 -18.28 3.14
N ASN A 251 7.11 -18.77 2.47
CA ASN A 251 7.05 -18.87 1.02
C ASN A 251 5.60 -18.80 0.51
N GLN A 252 4.74 -18.03 1.19
CA GLN A 252 3.37 -17.79 0.73
C GLN A 252 3.34 -16.77 -0.39
N ASP A 253 2.42 -16.95 -1.34
CA ASP A 253 2.16 -15.96 -2.39
C ASP A 253 1.43 -14.74 -1.79
N ILE A 254 2.05 -13.57 -1.95
CA ILE A 254 1.55 -12.25 -1.53
C ILE A 254 1.57 -11.26 -2.69
N SER A 255 1.58 -11.76 -3.93
CA SER A 255 1.52 -10.94 -5.15
C SER A 255 0.22 -10.13 -5.26
N SER A 256 -0.82 -10.49 -4.51
CA SER A 256 -2.09 -9.76 -4.42
C SER A 256 -2.03 -8.49 -3.58
N TRP A 257 -0.98 -8.31 -2.76
CA TRP A 257 -0.84 -7.12 -1.94
C TRP A 257 -0.70 -5.87 -2.79
N ASN A 258 -1.51 -4.85 -2.47
CA ASN A 258 -1.36 -3.53 -3.02
C ASN A 258 -0.25 -2.77 -2.26
N VAL A 259 0.88 -2.54 -2.92
CA VAL A 259 2.02 -1.79 -2.37
C VAL A 259 2.20 -0.41 -2.99
N SER A 260 1.20 0.11 -3.73
CA SER A 260 1.32 1.37 -4.46
C SER A 260 1.57 2.58 -3.56
N ASN A 261 1.30 2.49 -2.25
CA ASN A 261 1.56 3.55 -1.27
C ASN A 261 2.80 3.30 -0.40
N VAL A 262 3.51 2.19 -0.62
CA VAL A 262 4.73 1.84 0.11
C VAL A 262 5.89 2.70 -0.37
N PHE A 263 6.65 3.26 0.57
CA PHE A 263 7.86 4.02 0.26
C PHE A 263 9.13 3.43 0.89
N ASP A 264 9.01 2.61 1.93
CA ASP A 264 10.13 1.93 2.61
C ASP A 264 9.94 0.41 2.58
N MET A 265 10.87 -0.29 1.93
CA MET A 265 10.94 -1.75 1.83
C MET A 265 12.26 -2.30 2.41
N THR A 266 12.90 -1.56 3.32
CA THR A 266 14.17 -1.94 3.92
C THR A 266 14.09 -3.33 4.57
N GLU A 267 14.93 -4.25 4.13
CA GLU A 267 15.09 -5.60 4.67
C GLU A 267 13.79 -6.43 4.74
N THR A 268 12.76 -6.14 3.93
CA THR A 268 11.44 -6.79 4.04
C THR A 268 11.53 -8.33 4.03
N PHE A 269 12.40 -8.92 3.19
CA PHE A 269 12.62 -10.36 3.10
C PHE A 269 14.05 -10.77 3.48
N ALA A 270 14.80 -9.92 4.18
CA ALA A 270 16.17 -10.25 4.57
C ALA A 270 16.18 -11.53 5.44
N GLY A 271 16.92 -12.56 5.05
CA GLY A 271 16.97 -13.86 5.73
C GLY A 271 15.74 -14.75 5.54
N ALA A 272 14.80 -14.39 4.66
CA ALA A 272 13.66 -15.25 4.30
C ALA A 272 14.12 -16.35 3.31
N GLU A 273 14.93 -17.30 3.82
CA GLU A 273 15.73 -18.23 3.01
C GLU A 273 14.94 -19.00 1.95
N LYS A 274 13.67 -19.34 2.20
CA LYS A 274 12.79 -20.10 1.27
C LYS A 274 11.91 -19.24 0.35
N PHE A 275 11.86 -17.93 0.56
CA PHE A 275 10.97 -17.07 -0.21
C PHE A 275 11.41 -17.01 -1.68
N SER A 276 10.51 -17.34 -2.60
CA SER A 276 10.82 -17.48 -4.04
C SER A 276 9.71 -16.99 -4.97
N LYS A 277 8.67 -16.35 -4.41
CA LYS A 277 7.49 -15.93 -5.17
C LYS A 277 7.78 -14.73 -6.05
N SER A 278 7.13 -14.70 -7.22
CA SER A 278 7.14 -13.51 -8.07
C SER A 278 6.36 -12.39 -7.38
N LEU A 279 6.89 -11.17 -7.52
CA LEU A 279 6.29 -9.94 -7.02
C LEU A 279 6.08 -8.94 -8.17
N ASN A 280 6.01 -9.41 -9.41
CA ASN A 280 5.98 -8.57 -10.60
C ASN A 280 4.69 -7.72 -10.72
N SER A 281 3.65 -8.05 -9.95
CA SER A 281 2.39 -7.31 -9.84
C SER A 281 2.47 -6.09 -8.92
N TRP A 282 3.52 -5.97 -8.12
CA TRP A 282 3.69 -4.86 -7.18
C TRP A 282 4.02 -3.56 -7.90
N ASP A 283 3.23 -2.52 -7.63
CA ASP A 283 3.54 -1.15 -8.05
C ASP A 283 4.54 -0.51 -7.08
N THR A 284 5.82 -0.58 -7.42
CA THR A 284 6.90 -0.03 -6.60
C THR A 284 7.20 1.44 -6.90
N SER A 285 6.38 2.14 -7.69
CA SER A 285 6.70 3.48 -8.19
C SER A 285 6.89 4.55 -7.11
N ASN A 286 6.40 4.32 -5.89
CA ASN A 286 6.59 5.22 -4.73
C ASN A 286 7.71 4.80 -3.77
N VAL A 287 8.37 3.67 -4.01
CA VAL A 287 9.45 3.14 -3.16
C VAL A 287 10.71 4.01 -3.29
N LYS A 288 11.31 4.34 -2.16
CA LYS A 288 12.54 5.13 -2.04
C LYS A 288 13.71 4.30 -1.50
N ASP A 289 13.44 3.36 -0.61
CA ASP A 289 14.46 2.57 0.07
C ASP A 289 14.21 1.07 -0.14
N MET A 290 15.18 0.38 -0.74
CA MET A 290 15.19 -1.08 -0.99
C MET A 290 16.43 -1.75 -0.37
N ASN A 291 17.06 -1.08 0.60
CA ASN A 291 18.23 -1.58 1.32
C ASN A 291 17.96 -2.98 1.88
N GLY A 292 18.81 -3.95 1.52
CA GLY A 292 18.77 -5.32 2.03
C GLY A 292 17.48 -6.09 1.74
N LEU A 293 16.65 -5.64 0.79
CA LEU A 293 15.29 -6.18 0.59
C LEU A 293 15.24 -7.71 0.53
N PHE A 294 16.18 -8.34 -0.17
CA PHE A 294 16.35 -9.80 -0.30
C PHE A 294 17.71 -10.28 0.22
N TRP A 295 18.34 -9.56 1.15
CA TRP A 295 19.62 -9.96 1.73
C TRP A 295 19.51 -11.36 2.35
N ASP A 296 20.36 -12.30 1.95
CA ASP A 296 20.33 -13.71 2.37
C ASP A 296 19.00 -14.46 2.10
N ALA A 297 18.15 -13.96 1.21
CA ALA A 297 16.99 -14.69 0.69
C ALA A 297 17.43 -15.72 -0.35
N LYS A 298 18.10 -16.79 0.12
CA LYS A 298 18.87 -17.75 -0.69
C LYS A 298 18.12 -18.32 -1.90
N GLU A 299 16.84 -18.62 -1.75
CA GLU A 299 16.00 -19.21 -2.80
C GLU A 299 15.30 -18.19 -3.70
N PHE A 300 15.46 -16.89 -3.43
CA PHE A 300 14.74 -15.85 -4.16
C PHE A 300 15.21 -15.77 -5.62
N ASN A 301 14.28 -16.04 -6.53
CA ASN A 301 14.43 -15.81 -7.97
C ASN A 301 13.05 -15.49 -8.59
N GLY A 302 12.16 -14.87 -7.81
CA GLY A 302 10.85 -14.45 -8.28
C GLY A 302 10.96 -13.31 -9.28
N ASP A 303 10.11 -13.29 -10.30
CA ASP A 303 10.09 -12.21 -11.30
C ASP A 303 9.73 -10.87 -10.63
N ILE A 304 10.59 -9.89 -10.83
CA ILE A 304 10.51 -8.47 -10.43
C ILE A 304 10.94 -7.53 -11.57
N SER A 305 10.98 -8.05 -12.81
CA SER A 305 11.51 -7.34 -13.98
C SER A 305 10.76 -6.03 -14.28
N LYS A 306 9.47 -5.93 -13.95
CA LYS A 306 8.63 -4.75 -14.24
C LYS A 306 8.54 -3.75 -13.09
N TRP A 307 9.32 -3.93 -12.03
CA TRP A 307 9.35 -2.96 -10.94
C TRP A 307 9.78 -1.58 -11.44
N ASN A 308 9.05 -0.57 -11.01
CA ASN A 308 9.42 0.81 -11.24
C ASN A 308 10.32 1.29 -10.09
N VAL A 309 11.62 1.34 -10.35
CA VAL A 309 12.64 1.76 -9.37
C VAL A 309 13.10 3.20 -9.54
N LYS A 310 12.41 4.00 -10.37
CA LYS A 310 12.84 5.37 -10.73
C LYS A 310 13.01 6.30 -9.53
N ASN A 311 12.35 6.03 -8.41
CA ASN A 311 12.38 6.86 -7.21
C ASN A 311 13.30 6.31 -6.10
N VAL A 312 13.87 5.12 -6.31
CA VAL A 312 14.72 4.45 -5.34
C VAL A 312 16.07 5.17 -5.24
N ARG A 313 16.55 5.37 -4.01
CA ARG A 313 17.84 5.99 -3.68
C ARG A 313 18.86 4.99 -3.15
N ASP A 314 18.41 4.02 -2.36
CA ASP A 314 19.27 3.02 -1.72
C ASP A 314 18.88 1.60 -2.15
N MET A 315 19.82 0.88 -2.79
CA MET A 315 19.75 -0.53 -3.15
C MET A 315 20.89 -1.35 -2.51
N SER A 316 21.51 -0.83 -1.45
CA SER A 316 22.59 -1.49 -0.73
C SER A 316 22.17 -2.89 -0.28
N ASN A 317 23.00 -3.89 -0.55
CA ASN A 317 22.82 -5.28 -0.17
C ASN A 317 21.49 -5.92 -0.62
N MET A 318 20.78 -5.30 -1.58
CA MET A 318 19.42 -5.72 -1.97
C MET A 318 19.33 -7.20 -2.31
N PHE A 319 20.32 -7.76 -3.00
CA PHE A 319 20.42 -9.18 -3.36
C PHE A 319 21.68 -9.85 -2.79
N SER A 320 22.31 -9.24 -1.78
CA SER A 320 23.49 -9.82 -1.15
C SER A 320 23.15 -11.21 -0.60
N GLY A 321 23.92 -12.25 -0.89
CA GLY A 321 23.65 -13.62 -0.46
C GLY A 321 22.39 -14.29 -1.05
N ALA A 322 21.66 -13.63 -1.96
CA ALA A 322 20.52 -14.21 -2.68
C ALA A 322 21.01 -15.20 -3.74
N ALA A 323 21.48 -16.36 -3.29
CA ALA A 323 22.31 -17.29 -4.07
C ALA A 323 21.70 -17.74 -5.41
N LYS A 324 20.37 -17.84 -5.50
CA LYS A 324 19.65 -18.26 -6.73
C LYS A 324 19.15 -17.12 -7.61
N PHE A 325 19.34 -15.87 -7.21
CA PHE A 325 18.81 -14.73 -7.94
C PHE A 325 19.48 -14.58 -9.31
N ASN A 326 18.70 -14.57 -10.39
CA ASN A 326 19.19 -14.45 -11.76
C ASN A 326 18.14 -13.86 -12.73
N GLN A 327 17.48 -12.77 -12.32
CA GLN A 327 16.45 -12.11 -13.14
C GLN A 327 17.08 -11.08 -14.10
N ASP A 328 16.47 -10.90 -15.28
CA ASP A 328 16.77 -9.79 -16.20
C ASP A 328 16.16 -8.50 -15.63
N LEU A 329 17.00 -7.51 -15.32
CA LEU A 329 16.61 -6.22 -14.72
C LEU A 329 16.91 -5.04 -15.65
N ASN A 330 17.08 -5.30 -16.95
CA ASN A 330 17.57 -4.31 -17.90
C ASN A 330 16.57 -3.18 -18.18
N GLU A 331 15.30 -3.36 -17.79
CA GLU A 331 14.23 -2.36 -17.91
C GLU A 331 14.17 -1.38 -16.72
N TRP A 332 14.95 -1.61 -15.67
CA TRP A 332 14.97 -0.75 -14.49
C TRP A 332 15.62 0.60 -14.78
N ASN A 333 14.95 1.68 -14.38
CA ASN A 333 15.50 3.03 -14.42
C ASN A 333 16.21 3.35 -13.09
N THR A 334 17.54 3.21 -13.07
CA THR A 334 18.39 3.41 -11.89
C THR A 334 18.99 4.80 -11.75
N SER A 335 18.62 5.77 -12.60
CA SER A 335 19.29 7.10 -12.67
C SER A 335 19.28 7.88 -11.34
N ASN A 336 18.35 7.54 -10.45
CA ASN A 336 18.18 8.17 -9.15
C ASN A 336 18.89 7.44 -7.99
N VAL A 337 19.39 6.22 -8.21
CA VAL A 337 20.08 5.44 -7.18
C VAL A 337 21.40 6.12 -6.79
N VAL A 338 21.69 6.13 -5.49
CA VAL A 338 22.89 6.72 -4.89
C VAL A 338 23.78 5.63 -4.30
N ASP A 339 23.19 4.60 -3.70
CA ASP A 339 23.92 3.53 -3.01
C ASP A 339 23.61 2.14 -3.60
N MET A 340 24.68 1.43 -3.99
CA MET A 340 24.65 0.04 -4.48
C MET A 340 25.69 -0.82 -3.74
N LEU A 341 26.09 -0.44 -2.53
CA LEU A 341 27.00 -1.19 -1.67
C LEU A 341 26.57 -2.65 -1.58
N GLY A 342 27.42 -3.57 -2.03
CA GLY A 342 27.19 -5.01 -1.89
C GLY A 342 25.94 -5.55 -2.58
N MET A 343 25.34 -4.82 -3.52
CA MET A 343 24.01 -5.14 -4.09
C MET A 343 23.89 -6.60 -4.56
N PHE A 344 24.93 -7.16 -5.18
CA PHE A 344 24.99 -8.55 -5.65
C PHE A 344 26.15 -9.34 -4.99
N SER A 345 26.64 -8.89 -3.84
CA SER A 345 27.68 -9.63 -3.10
C SER A 345 27.18 -11.04 -2.78
N GLU A 346 27.96 -12.08 -3.06
CA GLU A 346 27.60 -13.49 -2.80
C GLU A 346 26.33 -13.99 -3.54
N ALA A 347 25.80 -13.23 -4.51
CA ALA A 347 24.72 -13.67 -5.40
C ALA A 347 25.28 -14.63 -6.47
N VAL A 348 25.63 -15.85 -6.05
CA VAL A 348 26.51 -16.75 -6.82
C VAL A 348 26.00 -17.13 -8.21
N GLN A 349 24.67 -17.17 -8.45
CA GLN A 349 24.07 -17.49 -9.76
C GLN A 349 23.72 -16.26 -10.60
N PHE A 350 23.94 -15.04 -10.09
CA PHE A 350 23.50 -13.84 -10.79
C PHE A 350 24.30 -13.59 -12.06
N ASN A 351 23.61 -13.59 -13.20
CA ASN A 351 24.11 -13.18 -14.52
C ASN A 351 22.98 -12.48 -15.32
N GLY A 352 22.02 -11.88 -14.62
CA GLY A 352 20.91 -11.15 -15.21
C GLY A 352 21.38 -9.89 -15.93
N LYS A 353 20.67 -9.48 -16.99
CA LYS A 353 21.06 -8.28 -17.75
C LYS A 353 20.80 -7.02 -16.93
N ILE A 354 21.82 -6.16 -16.87
CA ILE A 354 21.82 -4.85 -16.18
C ILE A 354 22.58 -3.78 -16.98
N SER A 355 22.93 -4.08 -18.23
CA SER A 355 23.81 -3.22 -19.06
C SER A 355 23.21 -1.85 -19.37
N ASN A 356 21.87 -1.70 -19.30
CA ASN A 356 21.20 -0.43 -19.60
C ASN A 356 21.03 0.49 -18.39
N TRP A 357 21.49 0.09 -17.20
CA TRP A 357 21.38 0.93 -16.02
C TRP A 357 22.13 2.26 -16.16
N ASP A 358 21.46 3.33 -15.75
CA ASP A 358 22.11 4.62 -15.53
C ASP A 358 22.66 4.63 -14.10
N VAL A 359 23.99 4.58 -13.99
CA VAL A 359 24.72 4.60 -12.72
C VAL A 359 25.46 5.93 -12.49
N SER A 360 25.14 6.97 -13.26
CA SER A 360 25.83 8.26 -13.21
C SER A 360 25.76 8.93 -11.83
N ASN A 361 24.69 8.66 -11.07
CA ASN A 361 24.45 9.23 -9.75
C ASN A 361 24.98 8.37 -8.58
N VAL A 362 25.44 7.15 -8.83
CA VAL A 362 25.86 6.23 -7.77
C VAL A 362 27.18 6.69 -7.15
N ALA A 363 27.21 6.75 -5.82
CA ALA A 363 28.35 7.15 -5.01
C ALA A 363 29.11 5.96 -4.39
N ASP A 364 28.39 4.88 -4.06
CA ASP A 364 28.96 3.69 -3.44
C ASP A 364 28.63 2.42 -4.25
N MET A 365 29.68 1.69 -4.62
CA MET A 365 29.64 0.37 -5.25
C MET A 365 30.66 -0.59 -4.60
N GLU A 366 31.04 -0.39 -3.32
CA GLU A 366 31.90 -1.36 -2.66
C GLU A 366 31.24 -2.75 -2.69
N ARG A 367 32.04 -3.79 -2.93
CA ARG A 367 31.59 -5.19 -2.92
C ARG A 367 30.43 -5.51 -3.88
N MET A 368 30.12 -4.65 -4.85
CA MET A 368 28.91 -4.78 -5.68
C MET A 368 28.74 -6.18 -6.28
N PHE A 369 29.81 -6.80 -6.76
CA PHE A 369 29.88 -8.16 -7.31
C PHE A 369 30.90 -9.04 -6.57
N GLN A 370 31.21 -8.74 -5.31
CA GLN A 370 32.10 -9.59 -4.53
C GLN A 370 31.53 -11.01 -4.45
N ASP A 371 32.33 -12.04 -4.74
CA ASP A 371 31.92 -13.45 -4.71
C ASP A 371 30.71 -13.79 -5.62
N ALA A 372 30.37 -12.95 -6.60
CA ALA A 372 29.33 -13.20 -7.62
C ALA A 372 29.86 -14.11 -8.74
N LYS A 373 29.87 -15.42 -8.46
CA LYS A 373 30.62 -16.42 -9.24
C LYS A 373 30.14 -16.68 -10.66
N SER A 374 28.93 -16.27 -11.05
CA SER A 374 28.41 -16.50 -12.41
C SER A 374 28.32 -15.22 -13.25
N PHE A 375 28.66 -14.07 -12.67
CA PHE A 375 28.42 -12.79 -13.32
C PHE A 375 29.43 -12.55 -14.46
N GLU A 376 28.96 -12.38 -15.69
CA GLU A 376 29.83 -12.16 -16.87
C GLU A 376 29.33 -11.08 -17.84
N GLN A 377 28.37 -10.26 -17.40
CA GLN A 377 27.78 -9.19 -18.21
C GLN A 377 28.81 -8.13 -18.62
N ASN A 378 28.57 -7.49 -19.77
CA ASN A 378 29.36 -6.35 -20.24
C ASN A 378 28.77 -5.04 -19.69
N LEU A 379 29.55 -4.31 -18.90
CA LEU A 379 29.14 -3.05 -18.26
C LEU A 379 29.83 -1.82 -18.88
N ASN A 380 30.42 -1.91 -20.07
CA ASN A 380 31.12 -0.79 -20.71
C ASN A 380 30.24 0.42 -21.03
N SER A 381 28.92 0.28 -20.98
CA SER A 381 27.94 1.36 -21.09
C SER A 381 27.83 2.20 -19.82
N TRP A 382 28.19 1.64 -18.66
CA TRP A 382 28.08 2.31 -17.37
C TRP A 382 29.09 3.44 -17.25
N LYS A 383 28.61 4.63 -16.87
CA LYS A 383 29.41 5.84 -16.66
C LYS A 383 29.19 6.38 -15.24
N PRO A 384 29.85 5.81 -14.24
CA PRO A 384 29.59 6.17 -12.85
C PRO A 384 30.38 7.44 -12.47
N LEU A 385 29.71 8.60 -12.47
CA LEU A 385 30.34 9.92 -12.36
C LEU A 385 30.58 10.39 -10.91
N LYS A 386 29.85 9.83 -9.93
CA LYS A 386 29.87 10.27 -8.53
C LYS A 386 30.54 9.29 -7.55
N ILE A 387 31.18 8.24 -8.06
CA ILE A 387 31.77 7.19 -7.21
C ILE A 387 32.85 7.75 -6.29
N THR A 388 32.67 7.51 -5.00
CA THR A 388 33.65 7.76 -3.94
C THR A 388 34.15 6.46 -3.32
N GLN A 389 33.30 5.43 -3.28
CA GLN A 389 33.57 4.14 -2.63
C GLN A 389 33.44 2.97 -3.63
N ILE A 390 34.47 2.13 -3.76
CA ILE A 390 34.55 1.07 -4.79
C ILE A 390 35.33 -0.19 -4.35
N THR A 391 35.68 -0.32 -3.06
CA THR A 391 36.57 -1.41 -2.65
C THR A 391 35.94 -2.78 -2.88
N ASN A 392 36.74 -3.75 -3.32
CA ASN A 392 36.31 -5.13 -3.61
C ASN A 392 35.16 -5.25 -4.63
N PHE A 393 34.98 -4.28 -5.54
CA PHE A 393 33.90 -4.23 -6.54
C PHE A 393 33.57 -5.58 -7.20
N ARG A 394 34.59 -6.38 -7.55
CA ARG A 394 34.44 -7.72 -8.15
C ARG A 394 35.38 -8.77 -7.54
N LYS A 395 35.75 -8.62 -6.26
CA LYS A 395 36.67 -9.54 -5.57
C LYS A 395 36.10 -10.96 -5.61
N ASN A 396 36.89 -11.96 -6.02
CA ASN A 396 36.45 -13.35 -6.18
C ASN A 396 35.25 -13.57 -7.13
N ALA A 397 34.92 -12.60 -8.00
CA ALA A 397 33.90 -12.79 -9.03
C ALA A 397 34.36 -13.78 -10.12
N GLU A 398 33.47 -14.17 -11.02
CA GLU A 398 33.78 -15.04 -12.16
C GLU A 398 34.99 -14.55 -12.95
N THR A 399 35.85 -15.48 -13.35
CA THR A 399 37.07 -15.22 -14.13
C THR A 399 36.80 -14.60 -15.50
N LYS A 400 35.58 -14.80 -16.03
CA LYS A 400 35.11 -14.22 -17.30
C LYS A 400 34.58 -12.79 -17.19
N PHE A 401 34.46 -12.21 -15.99
CA PHE A 401 34.21 -10.78 -15.81
C PHE A 401 35.53 -10.02 -15.87
N THR A 402 36.06 -9.92 -17.08
CA THR A 402 37.37 -9.36 -17.41
C THR A 402 37.37 -7.83 -17.43
N ASP A 403 38.56 -7.23 -17.43
CA ASP A 403 38.74 -5.76 -17.38
C ASP A 403 38.07 -5.01 -18.55
N ASP A 404 37.94 -5.64 -19.72
CA ASP A 404 37.29 -5.08 -20.91
C ASP A 404 35.76 -5.04 -20.81
N LYS A 405 35.18 -5.58 -19.73
CA LYS A 405 33.74 -5.52 -19.43
C LYS A 405 33.41 -4.54 -18.29
N LEU A 406 34.41 -3.87 -17.73
CA LEU A 406 34.23 -2.97 -16.60
C LEU A 406 33.52 -1.66 -17.01
N PRO A 407 32.79 -1.03 -16.08
CA PRO A 407 32.32 0.34 -16.26
C PRO A 407 33.43 1.32 -16.68
N GLN A 408 33.02 2.41 -17.33
CA GLN A 408 33.91 3.52 -17.71
C GLN A 408 34.30 4.35 -16.48
N PHE A 409 35.08 3.76 -15.57
CA PHE A 409 35.61 4.43 -14.39
C PHE A 409 36.68 5.46 -14.75
N SER A 410 36.85 6.48 -13.90
CA SER A 410 38.02 7.34 -13.98
C SER A 410 39.31 6.53 -13.77
N PRO A 411 40.47 6.96 -14.31
CA PRO A 411 41.73 6.23 -14.15
C PRO A 411 42.11 5.92 -12.69
N GLU A 412 41.80 6.84 -11.77
CA GLU A 412 42.06 6.65 -10.33
C GLU A 412 41.19 5.52 -9.74
N ILE A 413 39.89 5.52 -10.04
CA ILE A 413 38.94 4.52 -9.58
C ILE A 413 39.26 3.15 -10.21
N LEU A 414 39.58 3.12 -11.51
CA LEU A 414 39.95 1.90 -12.22
C LEU A 414 41.16 1.21 -11.57
N LYS A 415 42.16 1.99 -11.10
CA LYS A 415 43.31 1.44 -10.36
C LYS A 415 42.88 0.77 -9.05
N LYS A 416 41.92 1.33 -8.32
CA LYS A 416 41.35 0.74 -7.08
C LYS A 416 40.58 -0.55 -7.35
N VAL A 417 39.86 -0.62 -8.48
CA VAL A 417 39.13 -1.82 -8.92
C VAL A 417 40.09 -2.96 -9.28
N LYS A 418 41.18 -2.66 -10.00
CA LYS A 418 42.14 -3.67 -10.48
C LYS A 418 43.14 -4.16 -9.43
N SER A 419 43.42 -3.38 -8.40
CA SER A 419 44.50 -3.67 -7.44
C SER A 419 44.19 -4.73 -6.38
N LYS A 420 42.99 -5.34 -6.41
CA LYS A 420 42.50 -6.24 -5.36
C LYS A 420 41.89 -7.56 -5.89
N LEU A 421 42.40 -8.06 -7.02
CA LEU A 421 42.11 -9.41 -7.50
C LEU A 421 42.66 -10.47 -6.56
#